data_AF-A0A3D0F5E0-F1
#
_entry.id   AF-A0A3D0F5E0-F1
#
_cell.length_a   1.000
_cell.length_b   1.000
_cell.length_c   1.000
_cell.angle_alpha   90.00
_cell.angle_beta   90.00
_cell.angle_gamma   90.00
#
_symmetry.space_group_name_H-M   'P 1'
#
loop_
_entity.id
_entity.type
_entity.pdbx_description
1 polymer ?
#
loop_
_entity_poly.entity_id
_entity_poly.type
_entity_poly.pdbx_seq_one_letter_code
_entity_poly.pdbx_strand_id
1 'polypeptide(L)'
;MNNSNLEIREKIKKEFLLSNKRRNIKIPSGINFNIENDSVIMRLSSNAVSSNMQKDDGAFEGWALVLRRWGKYNNVIISWDKPNSIDNRHYQRFLFRLKHFSQDFNAWFLIDKDCQQNLRDLKINTAEKYLLNIPSKRSDKVSPKPEAVLENRFVNSDLREPLMNISNASSIFRQLPVGVFENKVSKSASIFTYGKSAIDIWGFNKFNELLVFELKADSNEKVGIISELYFYVCVLQMVRKRIFKHENCLIENKHLLEIPKTKKINAYILSPTLHPLVDKKILNLLNEVNPDEISYHYIQFNKDLKLTLDVFN
;
A
#
# COMPACT_ATOMS: atom_id res chain seq x y z
N MET A 1 18.35 -10.03 -20.51
CA MET A 1 17.60 -10.44 -19.29
C MET A 1 18.36 -11.59 -18.68
N ASN A 2 18.60 -11.57 -17.36
CA ASN A 2 19.25 -12.68 -16.67
C ASN A 2 18.41 -13.97 -16.82
N ASN A 3 19.03 -15.15 -16.84
CA ASN A 3 18.35 -16.43 -17.10
C ASN A 3 17.17 -16.65 -16.12
N SER A 4 17.38 -16.30 -14.84
CA SER A 4 16.38 -16.42 -13.78
C SER A 4 15.16 -15.49 -13.96
N ASN A 5 15.30 -14.29 -14.57
CA ASN A 5 14.16 -13.42 -14.84
C ASN A 5 13.22 -14.03 -15.87
N LEU A 6 13.79 -14.72 -16.88
CA LEU A 6 13.00 -15.45 -17.87
C LEU A 6 12.33 -16.64 -17.22
N GLU A 7 13.06 -17.41 -16.41
CA GLU A 7 12.52 -18.57 -15.69
C GLU A 7 11.34 -18.21 -14.79
N ILE A 8 11.46 -17.16 -13.95
CA ILE A 8 10.34 -16.69 -13.12
C ILE A 8 9.16 -16.26 -13.96
N ARG A 9 9.41 -15.55 -15.06
CA ARG A 9 8.34 -15.12 -15.97
C ARG A 9 7.59 -16.32 -16.52
N GLU A 10 8.30 -17.35 -16.98
CA GLU A 10 7.69 -18.54 -17.52
C GLU A 10 6.99 -19.38 -16.44
N LYS A 11 7.54 -19.45 -15.22
CA LYS A 11 6.88 -20.12 -14.07
C LYS A 11 5.57 -19.42 -13.69
N ILE A 12 5.59 -18.11 -13.51
CA ILE A 12 4.40 -17.29 -13.23
C ILE A 12 3.37 -17.42 -14.35
N LYS A 13 3.81 -17.31 -15.62
CA LYS A 13 2.91 -17.48 -16.77
C LYS A 13 2.27 -18.86 -16.81
N LYS A 14 3.06 -19.93 -16.61
CA LYS A 14 2.56 -21.31 -16.61
C LYS A 14 1.46 -21.48 -15.57
N GLU A 15 1.71 -21.06 -14.34
CA GLU A 15 0.72 -21.13 -13.25
C GLU A 15 -0.49 -20.22 -13.49
N PHE A 16 -0.28 -19.02 -14.01
CA PHE A 16 -1.37 -18.10 -14.35
C PHE A 16 -2.26 -18.67 -15.46
N LEU A 17 -1.69 -19.22 -16.53
CA LEU A 17 -2.42 -19.79 -17.66
C LEU A 17 -3.23 -21.04 -17.30
N LEU A 18 -2.83 -21.78 -16.27
CA LEU A 18 -3.64 -22.88 -15.71
C LEU A 18 -4.91 -22.37 -15.02
N SER A 19 -4.94 -21.09 -14.63
CA SER A 19 -6.03 -20.51 -13.84
C SER A 19 -6.86 -19.45 -14.57
N ASN A 20 -6.40 -18.93 -15.71
CA ASN A 20 -6.98 -17.73 -16.32
C ASN A 20 -6.76 -17.62 -17.84
N LYS A 21 -7.57 -16.76 -18.49
CA LYS A 21 -7.42 -16.43 -19.92
C LYS A 21 -6.10 -15.68 -20.19
N ARG A 22 -5.52 -15.92 -21.37
CA ARG A 22 -4.24 -15.33 -21.81
C ARG A 22 -4.24 -13.79 -21.64
N ARG A 23 -3.37 -13.28 -20.76
CA ARG A 23 -3.02 -11.87 -20.65
C ARG A 23 -1.49 -11.72 -20.64
N ASN A 24 -0.99 -10.60 -21.15
CA ASN A 24 0.45 -10.32 -21.17
C ASN A 24 0.94 -9.97 -19.76
N ILE A 25 1.79 -10.82 -19.21
CA ILE A 25 2.44 -10.60 -17.91
C ILE A 25 3.81 -9.96 -18.15
N LYS A 26 4.03 -8.79 -17.54
CA LYS A 26 5.29 -8.05 -17.59
C LYS A 26 5.92 -8.00 -16.20
N ILE A 27 7.15 -8.48 -16.11
CA ILE A 27 7.99 -8.31 -14.93
C ILE A 27 8.67 -6.93 -15.00
N PRO A 28 8.76 -6.17 -13.89
CA PRO A 28 9.40 -4.86 -13.87
C PRO A 28 10.89 -4.97 -14.16
N SER A 29 11.43 -4.01 -14.90
CA SER A 29 12.86 -3.97 -15.24
C SER A 29 13.75 -3.51 -14.08
N GLY A 30 13.20 -2.84 -13.08
CA GLY A 30 13.94 -2.34 -11.91
C GLY A 30 14.18 -3.37 -10.81
N ILE A 31 13.69 -4.60 -11.01
CA ILE A 31 13.84 -5.72 -10.10
C ILE A 31 14.54 -6.87 -10.84
N ASN A 32 15.64 -7.34 -10.29
CA ASN A 32 16.33 -8.53 -10.76
C ASN A 32 16.06 -9.68 -9.80
N PHE A 33 15.89 -10.86 -10.37
CA PHE A 33 15.66 -12.06 -9.58
C PHE A 33 16.77 -13.07 -9.77
N ASN A 34 17.08 -13.79 -8.70
CA ASN A 34 17.91 -14.99 -8.72
C ASN A 34 17.13 -16.12 -8.06
N ILE A 35 17.18 -17.33 -8.63
CA ILE A 35 16.54 -18.51 -8.04
C ILE A 35 17.63 -19.33 -7.37
N GLU A 36 17.41 -19.68 -6.11
CA GLU A 36 18.29 -20.53 -5.32
C GLU A 36 17.44 -21.61 -4.65
N ASN A 37 17.44 -22.81 -5.22
CA ASN A 37 16.56 -23.92 -4.83
C ASN A 37 15.08 -23.46 -4.84
N ASP A 38 14.37 -23.63 -3.73
CA ASP A 38 12.98 -23.20 -3.56
C ASP A 38 12.82 -21.74 -3.08
N SER A 39 13.92 -20.97 -3.06
CA SER A 39 13.92 -19.57 -2.69
C SER A 39 14.17 -18.68 -3.91
N VAL A 40 13.65 -17.46 -3.85
CA VAL A 40 13.91 -16.43 -4.85
C VAL A 40 14.48 -15.19 -4.16
N ILE A 41 15.64 -14.74 -4.64
CA ILE A 41 16.22 -13.46 -4.25
C ILE A 41 15.67 -12.39 -5.18
N MET A 42 14.99 -11.41 -4.63
CA MET A 42 14.47 -10.22 -5.30
C MET A 42 15.40 -9.04 -5.00
N ARG A 43 16.25 -8.67 -5.97
CA ARG A 43 17.20 -7.55 -5.86
C ARG A 43 16.65 -6.29 -6.51
N LEU A 44 16.45 -5.25 -5.70
CA LEU A 44 15.98 -3.94 -6.14
C LEU A 44 17.16 -2.99 -6.39
N SER A 45 17.08 -2.22 -7.48
CA SER A 45 18.05 -1.14 -7.72
C SER A 45 17.87 0.04 -6.75
N SER A 46 18.89 0.89 -6.61
CA SER A 46 18.83 2.12 -5.82
C SER A 46 17.72 3.08 -6.28
N ASN A 47 17.45 3.09 -7.59
CA ASN A 47 16.33 3.83 -8.18
C ASN A 47 14.98 3.27 -7.75
N ALA A 48 14.83 1.94 -7.74
CA ALA A 48 13.59 1.28 -7.34
C ALA A 48 13.23 1.57 -5.88
N VAL A 49 14.20 1.47 -4.96
CA VAL A 49 13.96 1.78 -3.53
C VAL A 49 13.79 3.27 -3.24
N SER A 50 14.18 4.13 -4.19
CA SER A 50 13.98 5.58 -4.13
C SER A 50 12.77 6.06 -4.95
N SER A 51 11.98 5.13 -5.51
CA SER A 51 10.83 5.45 -6.36
C SER A 51 9.52 5.50 -5.56
N ASN A 52 8.47 6.03 -6.18
CA ASN A 52 7.13 5.93 -5.62
C ASN A 52 6.68 4.46 -5.66
N MET A 53 6.20 3.92 -4.53
CA MET A 53 5.71 2.54 -4.39
C MET A 53 4.58 2.15 -5.35
N GLN A 54 3.89 3.13 -5.95
CA GLN A 54 2.91 2.90 -7.01
C GLN A 54 3.54 2.44 -8.34
N LYS A 55 4.83 2.71 -8.56
CA LYS A 55 5.54 2.26 -9.75
C LYS A 55 5.90 0.79 -9.59
N ASP A 56 5.88 0.06 -10.69
CA ASP A 56 6.07 -1.39 -10.66
C ASP A 56 7.39 -1.80 -10.01
N ASP A 57 8.46 -1.01 -10.13
CA ASP A 57 9.76 -1.31 -9.52
C ASP A 57 9.83 -1.01 -8.00
N GLY A 58 9.06 -0.05 -7.50
CA GLY A 58 8.99 0.30 -6.07
C GLY A 58 8.00 -0.55 -5.25
N ALA A 59 7.19 -1.37 -5.92
CA ALA A 59 6.09 -2.16 -5.38
C ALA A 59 6.52 -3.54 -4.83
N PHE A 60 7.55 -3.59 -3.99
CA PHE A 60 8.18 -4.86 -3.60
C PHE A 60 7.23 -5.82 -2.86
N GLU A 61 6.31 -5.32 -2.03
CA GLU A 61 5.33 -6.13 -1.29
C GLU A 61 4.41 -6.86 -2.26
N GLY A 62 3.87 -6.14 -3.25
CA GLY A 62 3.03 -6.73 -4.27
C GLY A 62 3.79 -7.79 -5.09
N TRP A 63 5.05 -7.54 -5.45
CA TRP A 63 5.86 -8.54 -6.16
C TRP A 63 6.25 -9.73 -5.29
N ALA A 64 6.54 -9.53 -4.00
CA ALA A 64 6.81 -10.62 -3.07
C ALA A 64 5.60 -11.55 -2.92
N LEU A 65 4.40 -10.97 -2.78
CA LEU A 65 3.15 -11.74 -2.75
C LEU A 65 2.89 -12.47 -4.07
N VAL A 66 3.16 -11.84 -5.21
CA VAL A 66 3.08 -12.49 -6.53
C VAL A 66 4.03 -13.68 -6.63
N LEU A 67 5.28 -13.54 -6.16
CA LEU A 67 6.25 -14.63 -6.14
C LEU A 67 5.80 -15.78 -5.23
N ARG A 68 5.24 -15.46 -4.06
CA ARG A 68 4.67 -16.45 -3.15
C ARG A 68 3.50 -17.20 -3.79
N ARG A 69 2.55 -16.47 -4.35
CA ARG A 69 1.29 -17.00 -4.90
C ARG A 69 1.45 -17.74 -6.23
N TRP A 70 2.19 -17.15 -7.17
CA TRP A 70 2.31 -17.63 -8.55
C TRP A 70 3.65 -18.29 -8.82
N GLY A 71 4.73 -17.78 -8.22
CA GLY A 71 6.04 -18.41 -8.27
C GLY A 71 6.16 -19.65 -7.39
N LYS A 72 5.25 -19.83 -6.41
CA LYS A 72 5.24 -20.93 -5.43
C LYS A 72 6.60 -21.13 -4.75
N TYR A 73 7.29 -20.02 -4.46
CA TYR A 73 8.56 -20.06 -3.74
C TYR A 73 8.31 -20.20 -2.24
N ASN A 74 9.11 -21.03 -1.59
CA ASN A 74 9.05 -21.25 -0.15
C ASN A 74 9.51 -19.99 0.60
N ASN A 75 10.55 -19.33 0.09
CA ASN A 75 11.03 -18.06 0.62
C ASN A 75 11.19 -17.01 -0.48
N VAL A 76 10.91 -15.76 -0.13
CA VAL A 76 11.26 -14.58 -0.91
C VAL A 76 12.27 -13.77 -0.10
N ILE A 77 13.48 -13.63 -0.62
CA ILE A 77 14.58 -12.92 0.02
C ILE A 77 14.74 -11.57 -0.66
N ILE A 78 14.60 -10.46 0.06
CA ILE A 78 14.80 -9.13 -0.51
C ILE A 78 16.23 -8.63 -0.30
N SER A 79 16.81 -8.12 -1.37
CA SER A 79 18.11 -7.43 -1.38
C SER A 79 17.95 -6.11 -2.14
N TRP A 80 18.77 -5.11 -1.87
CA TRP A 80 18.73 -3.86 -2.63
C TRP A 80 20.05 -3.11 -2.64
N ASP A 81 20.26 -2.32 -3.69
CA ASP A 81 21.37 -1.38 -3.75
C ASP A 81 21.02 -0.14 -2.93
N LYS A 82 21.79 0.15 -1.88
CA LYS A 82 21.59 1.34 -1.04
C LYS A 82 21.75 2.63 -1.87
N PRO A 83 20.79 3.57 -1.83
CA PRO A 83 20.93 4.83 -2.53
C PRO A 83 21.94 5.76 -1.83
N ASN A 84 22.50 6.71 -2.59
CA ASN A 84 23.49 7.66 -2.07
C ASN A 84 22.92 8.58 -0.97
N SER A 85 21.62 8.89 -1.03
CA SER A 85 20.94 9.78 -0.07
C SER A 85 20.04 8.97 0.84
N ILE A 86 20.48 8.81 2.10
CA ILE A 86 19.69 8.17 3.16
C ILE A 86 18.42 8.98 3.48
N ASP A 87 18.50 10.31 3.36
CA ASP A 87 17.40 11.24 3.58
C ASP A 87 16.37 11.26 2.46
N ASN A 88 16.56 10.44 1.42
CA ASN A 88 15.55 10.28 0.38
C ASN A 88 14.25 9.77 1.01
N ARG A 89 13.21 10.58 0.91
CA ARG A 89 11.91 10.31 1.55
C ARG A 89 11.20 9.08 1.01
N HIS A 90 11.44 8.71 -0.25
CA HIS A 90 10.95 7.44 -0.80
C HIS A 90 11.73 6.27 -0.24
N TYR A 91 13.04 6.42 -0.07
CA TYR A 91 13.87 5.40 0.59
C TYR A 91 13.48 5.19 2.05
N GLN A 92 13.21 6.26 2.80
CA GLN A 92 12.69 6.15 4.18
C GLN A 92 11.34 5.43 4.22
N ARG A 93 10.45 5.66 3.25
CA ARG A 93 9.21 4.87 3.11
C ARG A 93 9.48 3.42 2.75
N PHE A 94 10.43 3.14 1.87
CA PHE A 94 10.84 1.77 1.55
C PHE A 94 11.32 1.03 2.79
N LEU A 95 12.24 1.62 3.57
CA LEU A 95 12.75 1.01 4.81
C LEU A 95 11.64 0.79 5.85
N PHE A 96 10.74 1.77 6.00
CA PHE A 96 9.59 1.65 6.90
C PHE A 96 8.69 0.47 6.50
N ARG A 97 8.29 0.42 5.23
CA ARG A 97 7.48 -0.68 4.68
C ARG A 97 8.19 -2.02 4.81
N LEU A 98 9.48 -2.07 4.50
CA LEU A 98 10.30 -3.28 4.58
C LEU A 98 10.36 -3.82 6.01
N LYS A 99 10.59 -2.94 6.99
CA LYS A 99 10.57 -3.32 8.41
C LYS A 99 9.25 -3.98 8.78
N HIS A 100 8.12 -3.35 8.47
CA HIS A 100 6.80 -3.90 8.77
C HIS A 100 6.52 -5.20 8.02
N PHE A 101 6.80 -5.24 6.71
CA PHE A 101 6.53 -6.41 5.87
C PHE A 101 7.37 -7.62 6.32
N SER A 102 8.64 -7.40 6.69
CA SER A 102 9.50 -8.46 7.22
C SER A 102 9.06 -8.99 8.59
N GLN A 103 8.39 -8.17 9.40
CA GLN A 103 7.82 -8.59 10.67
C GLN A 103 6.54 -9.39 10.46
N ASP A 104 5.65 -8.87 9.61
CA ASP A 104 4.36 -9.45 9.29
C ASP A 104 4.49 -10.81 8.57
N PHE A 105 5.44 -10.93 7.65
CA PHE A 105 5.60 -12.12 6.80
C PHE A 105 6.88 -12.91 7.11
N ASN A 106 7.37 -12.85 8.35
CA ASN A 106 8.66 -13.43 8.76
C ASN A 106 8.82 -14.94 8.49
N ALA A 107 7.72 -15.68 8.33
CA ALA A 107 7.72 -17.11 8.05
C ALA A 107 8.21 -17.47 6.64
N TRP A 108 8.16 -16.54 5.70
CA TRP A 108 8.56 -16.79 4.30
C TRP A 108 9.22 -15.59 3.59
N PHE A 109 9.14 -14.40 4.16
CA PHE A 109 9.80 -13.21 3.63
C PHE A 109 11.01 -12.84 4.49
N LEU A 110 12.18 -12.80 3.86
CA LEU A 110 13.46 -12.63 4.53
C LEU A 110 14.22 -11.44 3.96
N ILE A 111 15.05 -10.82 4.78
CA ILE A 111 15.99 -9.77 4.35
C ILE A 111 17.36 -10.41 4.17
N ASP A 112 17.96 -10.20 3.00
CA ASP A 112 19.31 -10.62 2.69
C ASP A 112 20.29 -10.14 3.77
N LYS A 113 21.19 -11.03 4.21
CA LYS A 113 22.10 -10.79 5.34
C LYS A 113 22.94 -9.53 5.13
N ASP A 114 23.42 -9.30 3.91
CA ASP A 114 24.28 -8.16 3.60
C ASP A 114 23.52 -6.82 3.63
N CYS A 115 22.18 -6.88 3.53
CA CYS A 115 21.30 -5.72 3.57
C CYS A 115 20.76 -5.42 4.97
N GLN A 116 20.89 -6.32 5.95
CA GLN A 116 20.28 -6.13 7.29
C GLN A 116 20.79 -4.87 7.99
N GLN A 117 22.08 -4.55 7.86
CA GLN A 117 22.67 -3.34 8.43
C GLN A 117 22.05 -2.04 7.86
N ASN A 118 21.59 -2.06 6.61
CA ASN A 118 21.00 -0.90 5.95
C ASN A 118 19.63 -0.53 6.56
N LEU A 119 18.96 -1.45 7.25
CA LEU A 119 17.72 -1.12 7.98
C LEU A 119 17.94 -0.10 9.09
N ARG A 120 19.16 0.04 9.60
CA ARG A 120 19.51 1.04 10.63
C ARG A 120 19.40 2.47 10.13
N ASP A 121 19.33 2.68 8.81
CA ASP A 121 19.11 3.99 8.19
C ASP A 121 17.67 4.50 8.34
N LEU A 122 16.73 3.65 8.80
CA LEU A 122 15.35 4.04 9.03
C LEU A 122 15.28 5.03 10.20
N LYS A 123 14.80 6.24 9.93
CA LYS A 123 14.67 7.29 10.95
C LYS A 123 13.53 7.05 11.94
N ILE A 124 12.55 6.23 11.59
CA ILE A 124 11.40 5.94 12.48
C ILE A 124 11.81 4.96 13.58
N ASN A 125 11.89 5.48 14.80
CA ASN A 125 12.10 4.77 16.04
C ASN A 125 10.77 4.69 16.83
N THR A 126 10.29 3.48 17.12
CA THR A 126 9.00 3.27 17.80
C THR A 126 8.98 3.74 19.25
N ALA A 127 10.14 4.02 19.85
CA ALA A 127 10.25 4.63 21.18
C ALA A 127 9.96 6.15 21.18
N GLU A 128 10.01 6.79 20.01
CA GLU A 128 9.82 8.23 19.84
C GLU A 128 8.39 8.56 19.37
N LYS A 129 8.12 9.85 19.20
CA LYS A 129 6.84 10.38 18.68
C LYS A 129 7.09 11.21 17.44
N TYR A 130 6.25 11.00 16.43
CA TYR A 130 6.32 11.73 15.16
C TYR A 130 5.00 12.41 14.86
N LEU A 131 5.07 13.42 14.01
CA LEU A 131 3.92 14.21 13.61
C LEU A 131 3.45 13.87 12.19
N LEU A 132 2.14 13.87 12.02
CA LEU A 132 1.47 13.86 10.74
C LEU A 132 0.87 15.25 10.48
N ASN A 133 0.89 15.68 9.21
CA ASN A 133 0.18 16.87 8.81
C ASN A 133 -1.33 16.61 8.72
N ILE A 134 -2.14 17.68 8.84
CA ILE A 134 -3.60 17.62 8.72
C ILE A 134 -4.08 17.93 7.30
N PRO A 135 -5.29 17.50 6.91
CA PRO A 135 -5.89 17.93 5.65
C PRO A 135 -5.95 19.45 5.55
N SER A 136 -5.51 20.02 4.42
CA SER A 136 -5.59 21.45 4.15
C SER A 136 -6.97 21.84 3.63
N LYS A 137 -7.47 23.04 3.95
CA LYS A 137 -8.63 23.63 3.26
C LYS A 137 -8.36 23.69 1.76
N ARG A 138 -9.19 23.01 0.96
CA ARG A 138 -9.05 22.97 -0.50
C ARG A 138 -10.05 23.92 -1.15
N SER A 139 -9.70 24.36 -2.36
CA SER A 139 -10.67 25.00 -3.23
C SER A 139 -11.72 23.99 -3.67
N ASP A 140 -12.93 24.47 -3.93
CA ASP A 140 -14.05 23.65 -4.41
C ASP A 140 -13.84 23.08 -5.82
N LYS A 141 -12.72 23.44 -6.48
CA LYS A 141 -12.42 23.06 -7.85
C LYS A 141 -11.78 21.67 -7.91
N VAL A 142 -12.55 20.67 -8.32
CA VAL A 142 -12.06 19.30 -8.52
C VAL A 142 -11.13 19.25 -9.74
N SER A 143 -9.98 18.60 -9.58
CA SER A 143 -9.06 18.33 -10.70
C SER A 143 -9.73 17.46 -11.76
N PRO A 144 -9.54 17.71 -13.07
CA PRO A 144 -10.17 16.93 -14.13
C PRO A 144 -9.59 15.52 -14.31
N LYS A 145 -8.56 15.15 -13.53
CA LYS A 145 -7.99 13.80 -13.55
C LYS A 145 -9.03 12.74 -13.16
N PRO A 146 -9.12 11.60 -13.85
CA PRO A 146 -10.14 10.57 -13.59
C PRO A 146 -10.24 10.13 -12.12
N GLU A 147 -9.12 9.83 -11.49
CA GLU A 147 -9.07 9.43 -10.07
C GLU A 147 -9.60 10.54 -9.15
N ALA A 148 -9.27 11.81 -9.41
CA ALA A 148 -9.74 12.93 -8.59
C ALA A 148 -11.25 13.17 -8.74
N VAL A 149 -11.81 12.93 -9.93
CA VAL A 149 -13.25 12.98 -10.19
C VAL A 149 -13.96 11.85 -9.44
N LEU A 150 -13.44 10.62 -9.53
CA LEU A 150 -13.99 9.47 -8.82
C LEU A 150 -13.90 9.66 -7.29
N GLU A 151 -12.76 10.11 -6.77
CA GLU A 151 -12.55 10.43 -5.35
C GLU A 151 -13.62 11.43 -4.86
N ASN A 152 -13.89 12.47 -5.65
CA ASN A 152 -14.96 13.42 -5.32
C ASN A 152 -16.35 12.78 -5.38
N ARG A 153 -16.64 11.93 -6.37
CA ARG A 153 -17.96 11.28 -6.46
C ARG A 153 -18.23 10.32 -5.32
N PHE A 154 -17.22 9.55 -4.92
CA PHE A 154 -17.30 8.60 -3.81
C PHE A 154 -17.44 9.27 -2.45
N VAL A 155 -17.08 10.54 -2.28
CA VAL A 155 -17.20 11.21 -0.97
C VAL A 155 -18.19 12.35 -0.94
N ASN A 156 -18.43 13.05 -2.05
CA ASN A 156 -19.24 14.28 -2.06
C ASN A 156 -20.43 14.23 -3.03
N SER A 157 -20.66 13.12 -3.74
CA SER A 157 -21.68 13.07 -4.80
C SER A 157 -22.42 11.72 -4.80
N ASP A 158 -22.78 11.24 -5.98
CA ASP A 158 -23.72 10.16 -6.26
C ASP A 158 -23.21 8.76 -5.89
N LEU A 159 -21.89 8.58 -5.75
CA LEU A 159 -21.29 7.30 -5.35
C LEU A 159 -21.05 7.19 -3.85
N ARG A 160 -21.33 8.25 -3.07
CA ARG A 160 -21.17 8.25 -1.61
C ARG A 160 -22.01 7.17 -0.93
N GLU A 161 -23.31 7.17 -1.17
CA GLU A 161 -24.21 6.21 -0.53
C GLU A 161 -23.89 4.76 -0.90
N PRO A 162 -23.67 4.40 -2.18
CA PRO A 162 -23.22 3.05 -2.54
C PRO A 162 -21.95 2.60 -1.80
N LEU A 163 -20.93 3.47 -1.73
CA LEU A 163 -19.67 3.15 -1.04
C LEU A 163 -19.90 2.99 0.47
N MET A 164 -20.68 3.89 1.09
CA MET A 164 -20.99 3.80 2.51
C MET A 164 -21.78 2.51 2.83
N ASN A 165 -22.74 2.14 1.99
CA ASN A 165 -23.55 0.94 2.19
C ASN A 165 -22.71 -0.34 2.09
N ILE A 166 -21.89 -0.48 1.05
CA ILE A 166 -21.10 -1.70 0.83
C ILE A 166 -19.98 -1.89 1.86
N SER A 167 -19.43 -0.79 2.39
CA SER A 167 -18.38 -0.80 3.42
C SER A 167 -18.92 -0.64 4.86
N ASN A 168 -20.24 -0.57 5.02
CA ASN A 168 -20.91 -0.27 6.29
C ASN A 168 -20.39 1.01 6.99
N ALA A 169 -19.96 2.00 6.20
CA ALA A 169 -19.43 3.24 6.72
C ALA A 169 -20.51 4.08 7.42
N SER A 170 -20.17 4.65 8.57
CA SER A 170 -20.92 5.72 9.21
C SER A 170 -20.46 7.10 8.74
N SER A 171 -19.20 7.20 8.31
CA SER A 171 -18.61 8.43 7.77
C SER A 171 -17.50 8.10 6.79
N ILE A 172 -17.33 8.96 5.79
CA ILE A 172 -16.20 8.92 4.86
C ILE A 172 -15.74 10.35 4.55
N PHE A 173 -14.43 10.47 4.39
CA PHE A 173 -13.65 11.69 4.21
C PHE A 173 -12.64 11.47 3.09
N ARG A 174 -12.17 12.57 2.49
CA ARG A 174 -11.12 12.52 1.45
C ARG A 174 -9.76 12.84 2.06
N GLN A 175 -8.73 12.23 1.49
CA GLN A 175 -7.34 12.68 1.60
C GLN A 175 -6.83 12.86 3.02
N LEU A 176 -6.61 11.73 3.70
CA LEU A 176 -5.87 11.71 4.96
C LEU A 176 -4.37 11.79 4.68
N PRO A 177 -3.65 12.85 5.08
CA PRO A 177 -2.23 12.96 4.79
C PRO A 177 -1.40 11.91 5.53
N VAL A 178 -0.36 11.44 4.85
CA VAL A 178 0.57 10.41 5.36
C VAL A 178 2.03 10.90 5.33
N GLY A 179 2.22 12.22 5.35
CA GLY A 179 3.54 12.82 5.54
C GLY A 179 3.93 12.73 7.00
N VAL A 180 5.08 12.12 7.28
CA VAL A 180 5.63 11.96 8.63
C VAL A 180 6.79 12.92 8.84
N PHE A 181 6.78 13.59 9.98
CA PHE A 181 7.71 14.64 10.35
C PHE A 181 8.28 14.41 11.75
N GLU A 182 9.54 14.77 11.92
CA GLU A 182 10.22 14.78 13.21
C GLU A 182 9.96 16.11 13.94
N ASN A 183 9.46 16.07 15.18
CA ASN A 183 9.25 17.22 16.08
C ASN A 183 8.28 18.34 15.62
N LYS A 184 8.26 18.75 14.35
CA LYS A 184 7.34 19.76 13.78
C LYS A 184 6.94 19.46 12.34
N VAL A 185 5.74 19.83 11.92
CA VAL A 185 5.34 19.72 10.50
C VAL A 185 6.03 20.79 9.65
N SER A 186 7.12 20.42 8.97
CA SER A 186 7.85 21.32 8.06
C SER A 186 8.68 20.59 7.01
N LYS A 187 9.06 21.29 5.93
CA LYS A 187 9.89 20.71 4.85
C LYS A 187 11.23 20.15 5.34
N SER A 188 11.88 20.82 6.30
CA SER A 188 13.18 20.39 6.83
C SER A 188 13.07 19.19 7.77
N ALA A 189 11.92 19.04 8.45
CA ALA A 189 11.65 17.96 9.38
C ALA A 189 11.01 16.71 8.75
N SER A 190 10.70 16.74 7.45
CA SER A 190 9.97 15.65 6.80
C SER A 190 10.85 14.41 6.64
N ILE A 191 10.39 13.28 7.18
CA ILE A 191 11.01 11.96 6.99
C ILE A 191 10.42 11.30 5.75
N PHE A 192 9.09 11.35 5.59
CA PHE A 192 8.38 10.82 4.43
C PHE A 192 8.00 11.93 3.43
N THR A 193 7.58 11.54 2.23
CA THR A 193 7.03 12.51 1.28
C THR A 193 5.74 13.11 1.83
N TYR A 194 5.47 14.37 1.49
CA TYR A 194 4.34 15.13 1.99
C TYR A 194 3.69 15.96 0.86
N GLY A 195 2.62 16.68 1.18
CA GLY A 195 1.88 17.50 0.23
C GLY A 195 0.85 16.65 -0.51
N LYS A 196 1.22 16.07 -1.66
CA LYS A 196 0.32 15.21 -2.46
C LYS A 196 0.21 13.78 -1.94
N SER A 197 0.89 13.44 -0.85
CA SER A 197 0.80 12.11 -0.24
C SER A 197 -0.33 12.05 0.77
N ALA A 198 -1.43 11.40 0.37
CA ALA A 198 -2.59 11.17 1.21
C ALA A 198 -3.29 9.88 0.80
N ILE A 199 -3.95 9.24 1.76
CA ILE A 199 -4.93 8.18 1.53
C ILE A 199 -6.14 8.80 0.83
N ASP A 200 -6.52 8.29 -0.34
CA ASP A 200 -7.57 8.88 -1.18
C ASP A 200 -8.89 9.08 -0.44
N ILE A 201 -9.41 8.00 0.17
CA ILE A 201 -10.66 7.99 0.92
C ILE A 201 -10.45 7.21 2.22
N TRP A 202 -11.04 7.69 3.30
CA TRP A 202 -10.96 7.04 4.60
C TRP A 202 -12.21 7.36 5.43
N GLY A 203 -12.43 6.66 6.53
CA GLY A 203 -13.62 6.88 7.33
C GLY A 203 -13.74 5.95 8.52
N PHE A 204 -14.96 5.85 9.05
CA PHE A 204 -15.29 4.96 10.14
C PHE A 204 -16.55 4.17 9.80
N ASN A 205 -16.64 2.93 10.27
CA ASN A 205 -17.89 2.18 10.25
C ASN A 205 -18.65 2.31 11.58
N LYS A 206 -19.83 1.71 11.63
CA LYS A 206 -20.70 1.69 12.82
C LYS A 206 -20.09 0.94 14.01
N PHE A 207 -19.05 0.12 13.80
CA PHE A 207 -18.37 -0.67 14.82
C PHE A 207 -17.11 0.00 15.39
N ASN A 208 -16.87 1.28 15.05
CA ASN A 208 -15.67 2.03 15.41
C ASN A 208 -14.39 1.38 14.87
N GLU A 209 -14.45 0.93 13.62
CA GLU A 209 -13.29 0.47 12.85
C GLU A 209 -12.94 1.51 11.80
N LEU A 210 -11.65 1.63 11.51
CA LEU A 210 -11.12 2.55 10.52
C LEU A 210 -11.30 1.95 9.12
N LEU A 211 -11.81 2.75 8.19
CA LEU A 211 -11.92 2.40 6.78
C LEU A 211 -10.87 3.16 5.99
N VAL A 212 -10.20 2.49 5.06
CA VAL A 212 -9.14 3.05 4.22
C VAL A 212 -9.35 2.52 2.82
N PHE A 213 -9.39 3.40 1.82
CA PHE A 213 -9.58 3.01 0.43
C PHE A 213 -8.46 3.59 -0.42
N GLU A 214 -7.81 2.72 -1.20
CA GLU A 214 -6.90 3.10 -2.27
C GLU A 214 -7.66 3.00 -3.61
N LEU A 215 -7.82 4.13 -4.30
CA LEU A 215 -8.68 4.24 -5.47
C LEU A 215 -7.85 4.28 -6.75
N LYS A 216 -8.18 3.39 -7.70
CA LYS A 216 -7.66 3.48 -9.07
C LYS A 216 -8.78 3.66 -10.08
N ALA A 217 -8.56 4.56 -11.04
CA ALA A 217 -9.42 4.67 -12.21
C ALA A 217 -9.14 3.54 -13.22
N ASP A 218 -10.01 3.43 -14.23
CA ASP A 218 -9.88 2.42 -15.28
C ASP A 218 -8.49 2.46 -15.96
N SER A 219 -8.00 1.29 -16.38
CA SER A 219 -6.68 1.08 -16.99
C SER A 219 -5.44 1.32 -16.11
N ASN A 220 -5.59 1.60 -14.80
CA ASN A 220 -4.45 1.70 -13.87
C ASN A 220 -4.24 0.40 -13.08
N GLU A 221 -4.06 -0.70 -13.80
CA GLU A 221 -3.95 -2.06 -13.26
C GLU A 221 -2.52 -2.38 -12.78
N LYS A 222 -1.92 -1.57 -11.90
CA LYS A 222 -0.55 -1.84 -11.41
C LYS A 222 -0.55 -2.66 -10.12
N VAL A 223 0.48 -3.50 -9.95
CA VAL A 223 0.72 -4.25 -8.70
C VAL A 223 0.96 -3.30 -7.50
N GLY A 224 1.47 -2.09 -7.76
CA GLY A 224 1.76 -1.08 -6.73
C GLY A 224 0.59 -0.63 -5.87
N ILE A 225 -0.65 -0.91 -6.27
CA ILE A 225 -1.84 -0.66 -5.45
C ILE A 225 -1.79 -1.43 -4.11
N ILE A 226 -1.20 -2.63 -4.11
CA ILE A 226 -1.02 -3.45 -2.90
C ILE A 226 -0.02 -2.77 -1.96
N SER A 227 1.14 -2.37 -2.51
CA SER A 227 2.20 -1.71 -1.74
C SER A 227 1.75 -0.37 -1.14
N GLU A 228 0.94 0.39 -1.87
CA GLU A 228 0.38 1.65 -1.39
C GLU A 228 -0.64 1.45 -0.27
N LEU A 229 -1.59 0.54 -0.46
CA LEU A 229 -2.58 0.23 0.57
C LEU A 229 -1.90 -0.34 1.84
N TYR A 230 -0.93 -1.23 1.68
CA TYR A 230 -0.14 -1.77 2.79
C TYR A 230 0.61 -0.67 3.55
N PHE A 231 1.25 0.26 2.84
CA PHE A 231 1.91 1.42 3.46
C PHE A 231 0.95 2.25 4.30
N TYR A 232 -0.26 2.51 3.81
CA TYR A 232 -1.27 3.25 4.56
C TYR A 232 -1.68 2.53 5.84
N VAL A 233 -1.87 1.21 5.77
CA VAL A 233 -2.15 0.39 6.96
C VAL A 233 -1.02 0.51 7.98
N CYS A 234 0.25 0.40 7.57
CA CYS A 234 1.38 0.57 8.49
C CYS A 234 1.40 1.95 9.16
N VAL A 235 1.19 3.03 8.40
CA VAL A 235 1.13 4.39 8.94
C VAL A 235 -0.02 4.52 9.95
N LEU A 236 -1.20 4.00 9.62
CA LEU A 236 -2.38 4.07 10.48
C LEU A 236 -2.26 3.21 11.73
N GLN A 237 -1.58 2.06 11.67
CA GLN A 237 -1.21 1.32 12.86
C GLN A 237 -0.32 2.14 13.80
N MET A 238 0.63 2.94 13.26
CA MET A 238 1.44 3.83 14.10
C MET A 238 0.61 4.94 14.73
N VAL A 239 -0.43 5.44 14.05
CA VAL A 239 -1.41 6.37 14.63
C VAL A 239 -2.22 5.68 15.73
N ARG A 240 -2.70 4.45 15.50
CA ARG A 240 -3.43 3.65 16.49
C ARG A 240 -2.61 3.40 17.76
N LYS A 241 -1.31 3.08 17.59
CA LYS A 241 -0.34 2.92 18.68
C LYS A 241 0.15 4.25 19.28
N ARG A 242 -0.39 5.39 18.82
CA ARG A 242 -0.01 6.74 19.26
C ARG A 242 1.48 7.04 19.12
N ILE A 243 2.17 6.38 18.19
CA ILE A 243 3.55 6.69 17.81
C ILE A 243 3.54 7.87 16.85
N PHE A 244 2.61 7.88 15.90
CA PHE A 244 2.32 9.02 15.04
C PHE A 244 1.11 9.79 15.57
N LYS A 245 1.17 11.11 15.50
CA LYS A 245 0.09 11.99 15.95
C LYS A 245 -0.14 13.12 14.95
N HIS A 246 -1.39 13.42 14.63
CA HIS A 246 -1.72 14.59 13.82
C HIS A 246 -1.47 15.87 14.63
N GLU A 247 -0.71 16.80 14.05
CA GLU A 247 -0.41 18.10 14.68
C GLU A 247 -1.63 19.04 14.62
N ASN A 248 -1.87 19.83 15.67
CA ASN A 248 -2.84 20.93 15.66
C ASN A 248 -4.25 20.55 15.15
N CYS A 249 -4.82 19.43 15.61
CA CYS A 249 -6.19 19.04 15.26
C CYS A 249 -7.21 20.10 15.70
N LEU A 250 -7.62 20.95 14.76
CA LEU A 250 -8.70 21.92 14.92
C LEU A 250 -10.07 21.22 14.99
N ILE A 251 -11.11 21.96 15.38
CA ILE A 251 -12.50 21.45 15.48
C ILE A 251 -12.96 20.78 14.17
N GLU A 252 -12.60 21.35 13.02
CA GLU A 252 -12.90 20.82 11.68
C GLU A 252 -12.27 19.44 11.42
N ASN A 253 -11.17 19.13 12.10
CA ASN A 253 -10.41 17.88 11.96
C ASN A 253 -10.52 16.97 13.20
N LYS A 254 -11.54 17.16 14.06
CA LYS A 254 -11.73 16.38 15.29
C LYS A 254 -11.79 14.86 15.07
N HIS A 255 -12.25 14.44 13.90
CA HIS A 255 -12.36 13.04 13.50
C HIS A 255 -11.00 12.33 13.44
N LEU A 256 -9.89 13.06 13.24
CA LEU A 256 -8.53 12.49 13.34
C LEU A 256 -8.19 11.98 14.74
N LEU A 257 -8.83 12.53 15.79
CA LEU A 257 -8.63 12.12 17.18
C LEU A 257 -9.33 10.81 17.53
N GLU A 258 -10.21 10.32 16.64
CA GLU A 258 -10.90 9.04 16.80
C GLU A 258 -10.09 7.87 16.25
N ILE A 259 -9.16 8.12 15.31
CA ILE A 259 -8.31 7.08 14.71
C ILE A 259 -7.59 6.23 15.79
N PRO A 260 -6.98 6.81 16.84
CA PRO A 260 -6.31 6.02 17.87
C PRO A 260 -7.22 5.14 18.73
N LYS A 261 -8.54 5.33 18.64
CA LYS A 261 -9.55 4.59 19.42
C LYS A 261 -10.17 3.44 18.61
N THR A 262 -9.84 3.30 17.34
CA THR A 262 -10.43 2.27 16.49
C THR A 262 -9.89 0.89 16.82
N LYS A 263 -10.77 -0.11 16.68
CA LYS A 263 -10.47 -1.51 17.03
C LYS A 263 -9.75 -2.27 15.93
N LYS A 264 -10.03 -1.91 14.68
CA LYS A 264 -9.58 -2.60 13.48
C LYS A 264 -9.38 -1.62 12.32
N ILE A 265 -8.56 -1.99 11.34
CA ILE A 265 -8.44 -1.31 10.05
C ILE A 265 -9.03 -2.22 8.97
N ASN A 266 -10.07 -1.76 8.27
CA ASN A 266 -10.54 -2.39 7.04
C ASN A 266 -9.98 -1.60 5.85
N ALA A 267 -9.07 -2.23 5.11
CA ALA A 267 -8.37 -1.68 3.98
C ALA A 267 -8.97 -2.21 2.67
N TYR A 268 -9.37 -1.30 1.79
CA TYR A 268 -10.07 -1.62 0.55
C TYR A 268 -9.25 -1.19 -0.65
N ILE A 269 -9.06 -2.11 -1.58
CA ILE A 269 -8.77 -1.75 -2.96
C ILE A 269 -10.09 -1.35 -3.61
N LEU A 270 -10.16 -0.14 -4.17
CA LEU A 270 -11.34 0.37 -4.87
C LEU A 270 -10.96 0.62 -6.34
N SER A 271 -11.33 -0.29 -7.24
CA SER A 271 -10.99 -0.14 -8.67
C SER A 271 -11.96 -0.89 -9.58
N PRO A 272 -12.02 -0.57 -10.89
CA PRO A 272 -12.79 -1.36 -11.85
C PRO A 272 -12.19 -2.73 -12.09
N THR A 273 -10.87 -2.80 -12.10
CA THR A 273 -10.10 -4.00 -12.38
C THR A 273 -8.80 -3.98 -11.56
N LEU A 274 -8.25 -5.16 -11.36
CA LEU A 274 -6.94 -5.36 -10.73
C LEU A 274 -5.91 -5.78 -11.76
N HIS A 275 -4.63 -5.63 -11.41
CA HIS A 275 -3.55 -6.26 -12.17
C HIS A 275 -3.83 -7.78 -12.28
N PRO A 276 -3.59 -8.43 -13.44
CA PRO A 276 -3.94 -9.85 -13.64
C PRO A 276 -3.34 -10.82 -12.60
N LEU A 277 -2.20 -10.46 -12.00
CA LEU A 277 -1.55 -11.27 -10.95
C LEU A 277 -2.08 -11.01 -9.54
N VAL A 278 -3.00 -10.06 -9.35
CA VAL A 278 -3.62 -9.76 -8.07
C VAL A 278 -4.99 -10.42 -8.04
N ASP A 279 -5.05 -11.59 -7.41
CA ASP A 279 -6.26 -12.41 -7.25
C ASP A 279 -6.72 -12.46 -5.79
N LYS A 280 -7.83 -13.15 -5.54
CA LYS A 280 -8.36 -13.38 -4.18
C LYS A 280 -7.32 -14.00 -3.24
N LYS A 281 -6.45 -14.88 -3.75
CA LYS A 281 -5.45 -15.57 -2.92
C LYS A 281 -4.32 -14.62 -2.50
N ILE A 282 -3.99 -13.59 -3.28
CA ILE A 282 -3.10 -12.50 -2.82
C ILE A 282 -3.71 -11.77 -1.63
N LEU A 283 -5.02 -11.46 -1.66
CA LEU A 283 -5.69 -10.84 -0.52
C LEU A 283 -5.76 -11.78 0.68
N ASN A 284 -5.97 -13.09 0.46
CA ASN A 284 -5.91 -14.07 1.55
C ASN A 284 -4.55 -14.06 2.24
N LEU A 285 -3.44 -14.04 1.48
CA LEU A 285 -2.09 -13.92 2.06
C LEU A 285 -1.94 -12.66 2.92
N LEU A 286 -2.46 -11.51 2.47
CA LEU A 286 -2.44 -10.28 3.28
C LEU A 286 -3.25 -10.42 4.59
N ASN A 287 -4.37 -11.13 4.54
CA ASN A 287 -5.27 -11.34 5.67
C ASN A 287 -4.79 -12.40 6.68
N GLU A 288 -3.77 -13.20 6.36
CA GLU A 288 -3.25 -14.25 7.24
C GLU A 288 -2.46 -13.70 8.44
N VAL A 289 -1.87 -12.51 8.33
CA VAL A 289 -0.90 -12.03 9.33
C VAL A 289 -1.54 -11.58 10.63
N ASN A 290 -2.48 -10.63 10.56
CA ASN A 290 -3.09 -9.97 11.73
C ASN A 290 -4.62 -9.81 11.53
N PRO A 291 -5.37 -10.92 11.34
CA PRO A 291 -6.79 -10.87 10.94
C PRO A 291 -7.69 -10.15 11.94
N ASP A 292 -7.31 -10.11 13.22
CA ASP A 292 -8.06 -9.43 14.28
C ASP A 292 -7.88 -7.91 14.24
N GLU A 293 -6.74 -7.41 13.74
CA GLU A 293 -6.42 -5.98 13.70
C GLU A 293 -6.59 -5.35 12.33
N ILE A 294 -6.47 -6.13 11.26
CA ILE A 294 -6.49 -5.65 9.88
C ILE A 294 -7.27 -6.64 9.01
N SER A 295 -8.07 -6.11 8.08
CA SER A 295 -8.59 -6.87 6.96
C SER A 295 -8.41 -6.12 5.65
N TYR A 296 -8.12 -6.87 4.59
CA TYR A 296 -7.94 -6.40 3.23
C TYR A 296 -9.08 -6.94 2.35
N HIS A 297 -9.70 -6.04 1.61
CA HIS A 297 -10.87 -6.31 0.78
C HIS A 297 -10.72 -5.68 -0.60
N TYR A 298 -11.51 -6.16 -1.55
CA TYR A 298 -11.63 -5.59 -2.88
C TYR A 298 -13.06 -5.13 -3.14
N ILE A 299 -13.24 -3.85 -3.43
CA ILE A 299 -14.49 -3.30 -3.95
C ILE A 299 -14.29 -3.05 -5.45
N GLN A 300 -14.93 -3.87 -6.27
CA GLN A 300 -14.98 -3.64 -7.71
C GLN A 300 -16.12 -2.68 -8.04
N PHE A 301 -15.91 -1.77 -8.99
CA PHE A 301 -17.02 -1.04 -9.62
C PHE A 301 -17.02 -1.19 -11.14
N ASN A 302 -18.16 -1.56 -11.71
CA ASN A 302 -18.27 -1.79 -13.16
C ASN A 302 -18.43 -0.47 -13.95
N LYS A 303 -18.64 -0.57 -15.27
CA LYS A 303 -18.88 0.60 -16.14
C LYS A 303 -20.13 1.40 -15.76
N ASP A 304 -21.13 0.73 -15.18
CA ASP A 304 -22.35 1.35 -14.64
C ASP A 304 -22.16 1.83 -13.18
N LEU A 305 -20.93 1.74 -12.66
CA LEU A 305 -20.54 2.13 -11.31
C LEU A 305 -21.32 1.41 -10.20
N LYS A 306 -21.76 0.18 -10.48
CA LYS A 306 -22.28 -0.74 -9.46
C LYS A 306 -21.13 -1.38 -8.72
N LEU A 307 -21.18 -1.34 -7.39
CA LEU A 307 -20.14 -1.82 -6.50
C LEU A 307 -20.40 -3.29 -6.11
N THR A 308 -19.36 -4.11 -6.06
CA THR A 308 -19.37 -5.46 -5.50
C THR A 308 -18.19 -5.63 -4.54
N LEU A 309 -18.38 -6.45 -3.49
CA LEU A 309 -17.38 -6.68 -2.45
C LEU A 309 -16.82 -8.10 -2.55
N ASP A 310 -15.50 -8.21 -2.61
CA ASP A 310 -14.72 -9.45 -2.65
C ASP A 310 -15.14 -10.42 -3.75
N VAL A 311 -15.70 -9.87 -4.84
CA VAL A 311 -15.99 -10.58 -6.09
C VAL A 311 -14.79 -10.44 -7.02
N PHE A 312 -14.18 -11.57 -7.34
CA PHE A 312 -13.05 -11.67 -8.27
C PHE A 312 -13.54 -12.38 -9.52
N ASN A 313 -13.52 -11.67 -10.66
CA ASN A 313 -13.87 -12.20 -11.98
C ASN A 313 -12.64 -12.66 -12.74
#